data_AF-A0A530AUU6-F1
#
_entry.id   AF-A0A530AUU6-F1
#
_cell.length_a   1.000
_cell.length_b   1.000
_cell.length_c   1.000
_cell.angle_alpha   90.00
_cell.angle_beta   90.00
_cell.angle_gamma   90.00
#
_symmetry.space_group_name_H-M   'P 1'
#
loop_
_entity.id
_entity.type
_entity.pdbx_description
1 polymer ?
#
loop_
_entity_poly.entity_id
_entity_poly.type
_entity_poly.pdbx_seq_one_letter_code
_entity_poly.pdbx_strand_id
1 'polypeptide(L)' 'MAITLRQSDTDFEQRFSAFLTTKREVSADVEAVVRDIIARVRAEGDKALIDYTLKFDKADLGALGIAVSKDDIAKAYE' A
#
# COMPACT_ATOMS: atom_id res chain seq x y z
N MET A 1 7.89 -23.74 1.71
CA MET A 1 9.15 -24.29 1.18
C MET A 1 9.74 -23.29 0.21
N ALA A 2 11.05 -23.04 0.26
CA ALA A 2 11.72 -22.12 -0.66
C ALA A 2 11.99 -22.81 -2.00
N ILE A 3 11.81 -22.09 -3.11
CA ILE A 3 12.23 -22.56 -4.44
C ILE A 3 13.73 -22.29 -4.57
N THR A 4 14.51 -23.31 -4.92
CA THR A 4 15.95 -23.19 -5.19
C THR A 4 16.21 -23.54 -6.65
N LEU A 5 16.86 -22.62 -7.37
CA LEU A 5 17.30 -22.78 -8.76
C LEU A 5 18.82 -22.72 -8.81
N ARG A 6 19.46 -23.62 -9.56
CA ARG A 6 20.91 -23.58 -9.82
C ARG A 6 21.14 -23.34 -11.31
N GLN A 7 21.96 -22.35 -11.65
CA GLN A 7 22.27 -22.02 -13.04
C GLN A 7 22.90 -23.19 -13.81
N SER A 8 23.58 -24.09 -13.12
CA SER A 8 24.24 -25.27 -13.69
C SER A 8 23.28 -26.38 -14.13
N ASP A 9 22.00 -26.32 -13.72
CA ASP A 9 21.04 -27.36 -14.04
C ASP A 9 20.68 -27.28 -15.53
N THR A 10 20.58 -28.43 -16.20
CA THR A 10 20.27 -28.50 -17.65
C THR A 10 18.88 -27.96 -17.99
N ASP A 11 17.99 -27.88 -17.01
CA ASP A 11 16.62 -27.36 -17.11
C ASP A 11 16.47 -25.96 -16.50
N PHE A 12 17.57 -25.29 -16.14
CA PHE A 12 17.56 -23.99 -15.47
C PHE A 12 16.72 -22.95 -16.21
N GLU A 13 16.95 -22.78 -17.52
CA GLU A 13 16.26 -21.76 -18.32
C GLU A 13 14.74 -21.95 -18.30
N GLN A 14 14.28 -23.20 -18.41
CA GLN A 14 12.87 -23.55 -18.38
C GLN A 14 12.26 -23.26 -17.00
N ARG A 15 12.94 -23.68 -15.92
CA ARG A 15 12.47 -23.49 -14.54
C ARG A 15 12.51 -22.03 -14.10
N PHE A 16 13.53 -21.29 -14.53
CA PHE A 16 13.68 -19.86 -14.26
C PHE A 16 12.62 -19.06 -15.01
N SER A 17 12.39 -19.33 -16.29
CA SER A 17 11.31 -18.72 -17.07
C SER A 17 9.93 -18.96 -16.44
N ALA A 18 9.64 -20.20 -16.01
CA ALA A 18 8.41 -20.52 -15.29
C ALA A 18 8.30 -19.81 -13.93
N PHE A 19 9.41 -19.64 -13.21
CA PHE A 19 9.43 -18.89 -11.96
C PHE A 19 9.13 -17.39 -12.15
N LEU A 20 9.66 -16.79 -13.21
CA LEU A 20 9.44 -15.38 -13.53
C LEU A 20 7.97 -15.07 -13.85
N THR A 21 7.23 -16.04 -14.40
CA THR A 21 5.79 -15.88 -14.68
C THR A 21 4.90 -16.08 -13.46
N THR A 22 5.42 -16.72 -12.40
CA THR A 22 4.67 -16.97 -11.15
C THR A 22 4.26 -15.68 -10.42
N LYS A 23 4.93 -14.55 -10.66
CA LYS A 23 4.70 -13.33 -9.85
C LYS A 23 4.42 -12.08 -10.68
N ARG A 24 3.19 -11.98 -11.17
CA ARG A 24 2.51 -10.70 -11.47
C ARG A 24 1.00 -10.83 -11.26
N GLU A 25 0.58 -11.25 -10.06
CA GLU A 25 -0.79 -10.95 -9.65
C GLU A 25 -0.80 -9.55 -9.06
N VAL A 26 -1.27 -8.59 -9.85
CA VAL A 26 -2.00 -7.47 -9.26
C VAL A 26 -3.14 -8.15 -8.51
N SER A 27 -3.07 -8.18 -7.18
CA SER A 27 -4.13 -8.79 -6.38
C SER A 27 -5.41 -8.04 -6.73
N ALA A 28 -6.32 -8.69 -7.46
CA ALA A 28 -7.59 -8.11 -7.88
C ALA A 28 -8.37 -7.57 -6.67
N ASP A 29 -8.17 -8.21 -5.50
CA ASP A 29 -8.70 -7.77 -4.23
C ASP A 29 -8.15 -6.40 -3.81
N VAL A 30 -6.84 -6.19 -3.93
CA VAL A 30 -6.22 -4.87 -3.66
C VAL A 30 -6.69 -3.83 -4.67
N GLU A 31 -6.82 -4.18 -5.95
CA GLU A 31 -7.34 -3.27 -6.96
C GLU A 31 -8.77 -2.82 -6.63
N ALA A 32 -9.66 -3.76 -6.30
CA ALA A 32 -11.03 -3.46 -5.92
C ALA A 32 -11.09 -2.56 -4.68
N VAL A 33 -10.30 -2.87 -3.64
CA VAL A 33 -10.24 -2.08 -2.41
C VAL A 33 -9.77 -0.64 -2.68
N VAL A 34 -8.71 -0.46 -3.48
CA VAL A 34 -8.19 0.87 -3.79
C VAL A 34 -9.19 1.67 -4.64
N ARG A 35 -9.87 1.01 -5.58
CA ARG A 35 -10.93 1.64 -6.40
C ARG A 35 -12.06 2.18 -5.53
N ASP A 36 -12.50 1.42 -4.53
CA ASP A 36 -13.54 1.83 -3.59
C ASP A 36 -13.09 2.98 -2.70
N ILE A 37 -11.84 2.95 -2.18
CA ILE A 37 -11.27 4.05 -1.40
C ILE A 37 -11.29 5.35 -2.21
N ILE A 38 -10.81 5.32 -3.46
CA ILE A 38 -10.77 6.49 -4.34
C ILE A 38 -12.19 7.00 -4.61
N ALA A 39 -13.13 6.11 -4.94
CA ALA A 39 -14.52 6.49 -5.21
C ALA A 39 -15.15 7.19 -4.00
N ARG A 40 -14.91 6.65 -2.79
CA ARG A 40 -15.44 7.19 -1.55
C ARG A 40 -14.84 8.54 -1.20
N VAL A 41 -13.52 8.70 -1.31
CA VAL A 41 -12.85 10.00 -1.08
C VAL A 41 -13.34 11.06 -2.08
N ARG A 42 -13.59 10.69 -3.34
CA ARG A 42 -14.17 11.63 -4.33
C ARG A 42 -15.60 12.04 -3.99
N ALA A 43 -16.41 11.15 -3.41
CA ALA A 43 -17.81 11.41 -3.08
C ALA A 43 -17.99 12.15 -1.75
N GLU A 44 -17.18 11.80 -0.74
CA GLU A 44 -17.34 12.26 0.66
C GLU A 44 -16.25 13.24 1.11
N GLY A 45 -15.18 13.43 0.33
CA GLY A 45 -14.07 14.34 0.64
C GLY A 45 -13.37 13.98 1.96
N ASP A 46 -13.11 15.01 2.77
CA ASP A 46 -12.36 14.90 4.03
C ASP A 46 -12.97 13.92 5.02
N LYS A 47 -14.30 13.72 5.00
CA LYS A 47 -14.95 12.73 5.86
C LYS A 47 -14.40 11.33 5.60
N ALA A 48 -14.32 10.90 4.34
CA ALA A 48 -13.79 9.59 4.00
C ALA A 48 -12.28 9.51 4.28
N LEU A 49 -11.55 10.61 4.08
CA LEU A 49 -10.13 10.68 4.41
C LEU A 49 -9.89 10.44 5.91
N ILE A 50 -10.61 11.15 6.78
CA ILE A 50 -10.55 10.99 8.24
C ILE A 50 -10.89 9.55 8.65
N ASP A 51 -11.97 8.99 8.09
CA ASP A 51 -12.39 7.61 8.40
C ASP A 51 -11.32 6.58 7.99
N TYR A 52 -10.68 6.74 6.83
CA TYR A 52 -9.63 5.83 6.37
C TYR A 52 -8.32 5.99 7.14
N THR A 53 -7.92 7.22 7.49
CA THR A 53 -6.75 7.45 8.36
C THR A 53 -6.95 6.81 9.73
N LEU A 54 -8.14 6.92 10.33
CA LEU A 54 -8.43 6.23 11.60
C LEU A 54 -8.34 4.70 11.44
N LYS A 55 -8.82 4.16 10.31
CA LYS A 55 -8.79 2.72 10.04
C LYS A 55 -7.37 2.18 9.85
N PHE A 56 -6.57 2.81 9.00
CA PHE A 56 -5.28 2.28 8.55
C PHE A 56 -4.11 2.78 9.41
N ASP A 57 -4.11 4.06 9.77
CA ASP A 57 -2.99 4.71 10.45
C ASP A 57 -3.21 4.84 11.97
N LYS A 58 -4.43 4.54 12.44
CA LYS A 58 -4.85 4.65 13.84
C LYS A 58 -4.75 6.07 14.41
N ALA A 59 -4.76 7.08 13.55
CA ALA A 59 -4.72 8.48 13.93
C ALA A 59 -6.12 9.12 13.81
N ASP A 60 -6.52 9.91 14.81
CA ASP A 60 -7.76 10.67 14.79
C ASP A 60 -7.52 12.08 14.24
N LEU A 61 -7.74 12.25 12.93
CA LEU A 61 -7.62 13.54 12.26
C LEU A 61 -8.74 14.53 12.63
N GLY A 62 -9.84 14.08 13.23
CA GLY A 62 -10.87 14.97 13.77
C GLY A 62 -10.36 15.76 14.97
N ALA A 63 -9.47 15.17 15.77
CA ALA A 63 -8.80 15.81 16.89
C ALA A 63 -7.48 16.52 16.49
N LEU A 64 -6.69 15.89 15.62
CA LEU A 64 -5.35 16.38 15.25
C LEU A 64 -5.39 17.48 14.17
N GLY A 65 -6.43 17.49 13.33
CA GLY A 65 -6.42 18.25 12.08
C GLY A 65 -5.64 17.54 10.97
N ILE A 66 -5.97 17.87 9.73
CA ILE A 66 -5.36 17.23 8.54
C ILE A 66 -3.97 17.79 8.24
N ALA A 67 -3.79 19.11 8.39
CA ALA A 67 -2.52 19.77 8.09
C ALA A 67 -1.65 19.85 9.35
N VAL A 68 -0.38 19.51 9.21
CA VAL A 68 0.62 19.73 10.28
C VAL A 68 0.81 21.24 10.47
N SER A 69 0.75 21.69 11.72
CA SER A 69 0.89 23.12 12.03
C SER A 69 2.34 23.60 11.90
N LYS A 70 2.54 24.90 11.65
CA LYS A 70 3.88 25.50 11.65
C LYS A 70 4.57 25.37 13.01
N ASP A 71 3.81 25.41 14.09
CA ASP A 71 4.32 25.29 15.44
C ASP A 71 4.84 23.86 15.71
N ASP A 72 4.13 22.83 15.22
CA ASP A 72 4.58 21.45 15.33
C ASP A 72 5.85 21.20 14.49
N ILE A 73 5.96 21.84 13.32
CA ILE A 73 7.18 21.82 12.52
C ILE A 73 8.33 22.47 13.29
N ALA A 74 8.13 23.65 13.90
CA ALA A 74 9.16 24.33 14.65
C ALA A 74 9.67 23.49 15.83
N LYS A 75 8.77 22.85 16.60
CA LYS A 75 9.11 21.97 17.72
C LYS A 75 9.93 20.75 17.30
N ALA A 76 9.78 20.26 16.08
CA ALA A 76 10.55 19.10 15.60
C ALA A 76 12.04 19.41 15.34
N TYR A 77 12.43 20.69 15.30
CA TYR A 77 13.81 21.14 15.13
C TYR A 77 14.52 21.47 16.46
N GLU A 78 13.80 21.54 17.57
CA GLU A 78 14.36 21.72 18.92
C GLU A 78 14.89 20.39 19.47
#